data_AF-A0A8J2Q5N2-F1
#
_entry.id   AF-A0A8J2Q5N2-F1
#
_cell.length_a   1.000
_cell.length_b   1.000
_cell.length_c   1.000
_cell.angle_alpha   90.00
_cell.angle_beta   90.00
_cell.angle_gamma   90.00
#
_symmetry.space_group_name_H-M   'P 1'
#
loop_
_entity.id
_entity.type
_entity.pdbx_description
1 polymer ?
#
loop_
_entity_poly.entity_id
_entity_poly.type
_entity_poly.pdbx_seq_one_letter_code
_entity_poly.pdbx_strand_id
1 'polypeptide(L)'
;MLEREAERMTLLDSWKFYDPKGPITGDRSIPGIGIPGTGSDFQRFLTYLGIPVIDMKLESAPLYTYMLYHTMYEIPWLFDNFLDQNYTALMAVGQLWLEIGRDIADSLIIPFNLHDYGLVLSDFIDRMDQQLEYIGIPKAIGVKTYHMILDNLREALSRFQAIANIIQEIAQSVNTGHESISIKQAEMLNNRMQYIERAFIIEQGIYPERAEFRHLIFTSNSIHNDYGNLLFGGILDPAMQWHNALVTGNLNKANYWLKMMKIGFTKLHYGIESVILILEMDGYFD
;
A
#
# COMPACT_ATOMS: atom_id res chain seq x y z
N MET A 1 20.46 -25.31 -1.80
CA MET A 1 21.80 -25.72 -1.32
C MET A 1 22.61 -24.46 -0.99
N LEU A 2 22.75 -23.54 -1.96
CA LEU A 2 23.45 -22.26 -1.81
C LEU A 2 22.97 -21.39 -0.62
N GLU A 3 21.67 -21.21 -0.42
CA GLU A 3 21.16 -20.41 0.72
C GLU A 3 21.56 -20.99 2.07
N ARG A 4 21.43 -22.30 2.25
CA ARG A 4 21.80 -22.99 3.49
C ARG A 4 23.31 -23.01 3.72
N GLU A 5 24.10 -23.17 2.67
CA GLU A 5 25.58 -23.07 2.74
C GLU A 5 26.03 -21.67 3.15
N ALA A 6 25.26 -20.64 2.79
CA ALA A 6 25.48 -19.26 3.20
C ALA A 6 24.77 -18.90 4.51
N GLU A 7 24.41 -19.90 5.33
CA GLU A 7 23.76 -19.79 6.65
C GLU A 7 22.39 -19.07 6.64
N ARG A 8 21.73 -18.97 5.48
CA ARG A 8 20.36 -18.45 5.35
C ARG A 8 19.39 -19.63 5.39
N MET A 9 18.83 -19.86 6.58
CA MET A 9 18.07 -21.07 6.90
C MET A 9 16.58 -20.93 6.61
N THR A 10 16.07 -19.69 6.60
CA THR A 10 14.67 -19.38 6.34
C THR A 10 14.49 -18.53 5.09
N LEU A 11 13.26 -18.50 4.56
CA LEU A 11 12.89 -17.54 3.51
C LEU A 11 13.11 -16.10 3.98
N LEU A 12 12.85 -15.81 5.25
CA LEU A 12 13.05 -14.48 5.82
C LEU A 12 14.53 -14.07 5.80
N ASP A 13 15.45 -14.97 6.13
CA ASP A 13 16.90 -14.69 6.08
C ASP A 13 17.34 -14.37 4.65
N SER A 14 16.85 -15.15 3.69
CA SER A 14 17.12 -14.96 2.26
C SER A 14 16.56 -13.63 1.76
N TRP A 15 15.31 -13.33 2.11
CA TRP A 15 14.65 -12.09 1.71
C TRP A 15 15.33 -10.85 2.31
N LYS A 16 15.69 -10.87 3.60
CA LYS A 16 16.45 -9.79 4.24
C LYS A 16 17.82 -9.57 3.59
N PHE A 17 18.46 -10.63 3.14
CA PHE A 17 19.75 -10.54 2.47
C PHE A 17 19.62 -9.89 1.08
N TYR A 18 18.64 -10.32 0.28
CA TYR A 18 18.48 -9.88 -1.10
C TYR A 18 17.75 -8.54 -1.25
N ASP A 19 16.85 -8.19 -0.32
CA ASP A 19 16.14 -6.90 -0.30
C ASP A 19 16.12 -6.26 1.10
N PRO A 20 17.26 -5.72 1.57
CA PRO A 20 17.42 -5.14 2.90
C PRO A 20 16.85 -3.71 2.99
N LYS A 21 15.66 -3.46 2.42
CA LYS A 21 15.02 -2.15 2.36
C LYS A 21 13.65 -2.24 3.00
N GLY A 22 13.52 -1.88 4.27
CA GLY A 22 12.22 -1.85 4.94
C GLY A 22 11.20 -0.95 4.22
N PRO A 23 9.92 -1.02 4.60
CA PRO A 23 8.82 -0.32 3.92
C PRO A 23 8.87 1.20 4.11
N ILE A 24 9.68 1.69 5.06
CA ILE A 24 9.90 3.12 5.35
C ILE A 24 11.32 3.50 4.93
N THR A 25 11.49 4.75 4.46
CA THR A 25 12.78 5.27 4.01
C THR A 25 13.86 5.11 5.08
N GLY A 26 14.88 4.30 4.78
CA GLY A 26 16.06 4.10 5.63
C GLY A 26 15.98 2.91 6.60
N ASP A 27 14.82 2.27 6.75
CA ASP A 27 14.69 1.05 7.55
C ASP A 27 15.37 -0.14 6.85
N ARG A 28 16.00 -1.01 7.64
CA ARG A 28 16.63 -2.26 7.21
C ARG A 28 16.35 -3.43 8.17
N SER A 29 15.46 -3.23 9.13
CA SER A 29 15.14 -4.23 10.17
C SER A 29 14.29 -5.39 9.63
N ILE A 30 13.43 -5.08 8.65
CA ILE A 30 12.59 -6.02 7.91
C ILE A 30 12.91 -5.97 6.41
N PRO A 31 12.65 -7.06 5.66
CA PRO A 31 12.91 -7.07 4.23
C PRO A 31 11.90 -6.19 3.48
N GLY A 32 12.23 -5.86 2.23
CA GLY A 32 11.41 -4.97 1.43
C GLY A 32 10.08 -5.55 0.99
N ILE A 33 9.02 -4.82 1.32
CA ILE A 33 7.65 -5.06 0.89
C ILE A 33 7.28 -3.96 -0.10
N GLY A 34 7.05 -4.35 -1.34
CA GLY A 34 6.68 -3.43 -2.41
C GLY A 34 5.27 -2.85 -2.25
N ILE A 35 5.04 -1.71 -2.89
CA ILE A 35 3.68 -1.17 -3.07
C ILE A 35 2.93 -2.10 -4.04
N PRO A 36 1.68 -2.52 -3.74
CA PRO A 36 0.90 -3.35 -4.66
C PRO A 36 0.80 -2.70 -6.03
N GLY A 37 1.21 -3.45 -7.05
CA GLY A 37 1.29 -2.93 -8.40
C GLY A 37 0.08 -3.19 -9.27
N THR A 38 0.34 -3.31 -10.57
CA THR A 38 -0.65 -3.64 -11.60
C THR A 38 -0.19 -4.88 -12.35
N GLY A 39 -1.00 -5.34 -13.31
CA GLY A 39 -0.60 -6.42 -14.21
C GLY A 39 -0.89 -7.82 -13.70
N SER A 40 -1.70 -7.96 -12.65
CA SER A 40 -2.23 -9.22 -12.14
C SER A 40 -3.66 -9.03 -11.61
N ASP A 41 -4.35 -10.13 -11.30
CA ASP A 41 -5.78 -10.16 -10.98
C ASP A 41 -6.14 -9.44 -9.68
N PHE A 42 -5.19 -9.33 -8.74
CA PHE A 42 -5.40 -8.65 -7.45
C PHE A 42 -5.77 -7.17 -7.60
N GLN A 43 -5.40 -6.54 -8.72
CA GLN A 43 -5.47 -5.09 -8.90
C GLN A 43 -6.88 -4.54 -8.64
N ARG A 44 -7.94 -5.22 -9.11
CA ARG A 44 -9.32 -4.74 -8.92
C ARG A 44 -9.83 -4.93 -7.49
N PHE A 45 -9.33 -5.93 -6.77
CA PHE A 45 -9.68 -6.13 -5.36
C PHE A 45 -9.21 -4.94 -4.53
N LEU A 46 -7.97 -4.50 -4.74
CA LEU A 46 -7.46 -3.30 -4.08
C LEU A 46 -8.07 -2.02 -4.66
N THR A 47 -7.78 -1.72 -5.93
CA THR A 47 -8.00 -0.38 -6.50
C THR A 47 -9.46 -0.04 -6.79
N TYR A 48 -10.36 -1.03 -6.82
CA TYR A 48 -11.78 -0.83 -7.07
C TYR A 48 -12.67 -1.21 -5.87
N LEU A 49 -12.37 -2.30 -5.16
CA LEU A 49 -13.19 -2.77 -4.03
C LEU A 49 -12.67 -2.33 -2.66
N GLY A 50 -11.41 -1.89 -2.54
CA GLY A 50 -10.80 -1.57 -1.24
C GLY A 50 -10.67 -2.82 -0.37
N ILE A 51 -10.19 -3.91 -0.97
CA ILE A 51 -9.87 -5.15 -0.26
C ILE A 51 -8.34 -5.23 -0.18
N PRO A 52 -7.75 -5.36 1.02
CA PRO A 52 -6.31 -5.59 1.17
C PRO A 52 -5.85 -6.80 0.36
N VAL A 53 -4.70 -6.68 -0.29
CA VAL A 53 -4.16 -7.71 -1.19
C VAL A 53 -2.71 -8.03 -0.84
N ILE A 54 -2.31 -9.24 -1.18
CA ILE A 54 -0.93 -9.69 -1.17
C ILE A 54 -0.64 -10.26 -2.55
N ASP A 55 0.51 -9.90 -3.12
CA ASP A 55 1.09 -10.54 -4.30
C ASP A 55 2.53 -10.93 -3.96
N MET A 56 2.79 -12.24 -3.92
CA MET A 56 4.07 -12.81 -3.50
C MET A 56 4.58 -13.77 -4.56
N LYS A 57 5.83 -13.55 -4.95
CA LYS A 57 6.59 -14.36 -5.88
C LYS A 57 8.04 -14.42 -5.46
N LEU A 58 8.74 -15.44 -5.93
CA LEU A 58 10.20 -15.45 -5.91
C LEU A 58 10.71 -14.79 -7.18
N GLU A 59 11.70 -13.94 -7.02
CA GLU A 59 12.38 -13.29 -8.13
C GLU A 59 13.86 -13.67 -8.15
N SER A 60 14.48 -13.48 -9.32
CA SER A 60 15.93 -13.67 -9.44
C SER A 60 16.67 -12.62 -8.61
N ALA A 61 17.79 -13.02 -8.01
CA ALA A 61 18.72 -12.13 -7.33
C ALA A 61 20.13 -12.33 -7.91
N PRO A 62 20.73 -11.30 -8.56
CA PRO A 62 20.18 -9.95 -8.78
C PRO A 62 18.98 -9.95 -9.73
N LEU A 63 18.16 -8.90 -9.64
CA LEU A 63 16.91 -8.78 -10.39
C LEU A 63 17.19 -8.72 -11.91
N TYR A 64 16.70 -9.71 -12.65
CA TYR A 64 16.69 -9.73 -14.10
C TYR A 64 15.28 -9.88 -14.65
N THR A 65 15.01 -9.27 -15.80
CA THR A 65 13.80 -9.57 -16.57
C THR A 65 13.83 -11.02 -17.00
N TYR A 66 12.81 -11.77 -16.60
CA TYR A 66 12.64 -13.15 -17.05
C TYR A 66 12.44 -13.19 -18.57
N MET A 67 13.43 -13.75 -19.27
CA MET A 67 13.61 -13.59 -20.72
C MET A 67 12.57 -14.32 -21.57
N LEU A 68 11.87 -15.30 -20.98
CA LEU A 68 10.94 -16.17 -21.70
C LEU A 68 9.47 -15.81 -21.44
N TYR A 69 9.20 -14.73 -20.71
CA TYR A 69 7.86 -14.24 -20.40
C TYR A 69 7.00 -14.09 -21.67
N HIS A 70 5.80 -14.68 -21.66
CA HIS A 70 4.83 -14.65 -22.77
C HIS A 70 5.37 -15.24 -24.08
N THR A 71 6.29 -16.21 -24.00
CA THR A 71 6.79 -16.92 -25.18
C THR A 71 6.35 -18.37 -25.19
N MET A 72 6.46 -19.04 -26.34
CA MET A 72 6.20 -20.48 -26.46
C MET A 72 7.21 -21.36 -25.70
N TYR A 73 8.24 -20.76 -25.10
CA TYR A 73 9.29 -21.46 -24.37
C TYR A 73 9.01 -21.58 -22.86
N GLU A 74 7.87 -21.05 -22.38
CA GLU A 74 7.36 -21.29 -21.03
C GLU A 74 6.76 -22.69 -20.91
N ILE A 75 7.63 -23.70 -20.99
CA ILE A 75 7.27 -25.12 -20.96
C ILE A 75 7.80 -25.78 -19.67
N PRO A 76 7.17 -26.87 -19.19
CA PRO A 76 7.61 -27.56 -17.96
C PRO A 76 9.11 -27.90 -17.93
N TRP A 77 9.67 -28.25 -19.10
CA TRP A 77 11.11 -28.55 -19.24
C TRP A 77 12.01 -27.40 -18.76
N LEU A 78 11.63 -26.14 -18.97
CA LEU A 78 12.38 -24.98 -18.48
C LEU A 78 12.48 -24.99 -16.95
N PHE A 79 11.37 -25.33 -16.29
CA PHE A 79 11.31 -25.37 -14.84
C PHE A 79 12.21 -26.47 -14.28
N ASP A 80 12.07 -27.67 -14.85
CA ASP A 80 12.84 -28.87 -14.47
C ASP A 80 14.35 -28.75 -14.69
N ASN A 81 14.78 -27.91 -15.64
CA ASN A 81 16.18 -27.84 -16.05
C ASN A 81 16.89 -26.54 -15.66
N PHE A 82 16.17 -25.41 -15.55
CA PHE A 82 16.79 -24.10 -15.35
C PHE A 82 16.27 -23.30 -14.14
N LEU A 83 14.98 -23.41 -13.78
CA LEU A 83 14.41 -22.53 -12.75
C LEU A 83 14.50 -23.14 -11.35
N ASP A 84 13.97 -24.35 -11.16
CA ASP A 84 13.91 -24.98 -9.84
C ASP A 84 13.81 -26.50 -9.98
N GLN A 85 14.94 -27.12 -10.34
CA GLN A 85 15.05 -28.55 -10.68
C GLN A 85 14.49 -29.50 -9.61
N ASN A 86 14.50 -29.07 -8.33
CA ASN A 86 14.01 -29.86 -7.20
C ASN A 86 12.71 -29.30 -6.61
N TYR A 87 12.08 -28.31 -7.27
CA TYR A 87 10.86 -27.64 -6.82
C TYR A 87 10.97 -27.03 -5.41
N THR A 88 12.19 -26.80 -4.92
CA THR A 88 12.45 -26.36 -3.55
C THR A 88 12.03 -24.92 -3.30
N ALA A 89 12.24 -24.05 -4.29
CA ALA A 89 11.81 -22.66 -4.22
C ALA A 89 10.29 -22.56 -4.34
N LEU A 90 9.70 -23.33 -5.27
CA LEU A 90 8.25 -23.38 -5.46
C LEU A 90 7.52 -23.92 -4.23
N MET A 91 8.05 -24.99 -3.62
CA MET A 91 7.51 -25.53 -2.36
C MET A 91 7.61 -24.49 -1.24
N ALA A 92 8.73 -23.77 -1.12
CA ALA A 92 8.90 -22.79 -0.06
C ALA A 92 7.92 -21.61 -0.21
N VAL A 93 7.74 -21.05 -1.41
CA VAL A 93 6.75 -19.99 -1.63
C VAL A 93 5.32 -20.49 -1.48
N GLY A 94 5.03 -21.74 -1.87
CA GLY A 94 3.74 -22.37 -1.65
C GLY A 94 3.41 -22.56 -0.16
N GLN A 95 4.40 -22.98 0.63
CA GLN A 95 4.27 -23.06 2.10
C GLN A 95 4.00 -21.69 2.71
N LEU A 96 4.70 -20.64 2.26
CA LEU A 96 4.46 -19.28 2.73
C LEU A 96 3.03 -18.80 2.42
N TRP A 97 2.53 -19.03 1.19
CA TRP A 97 1.15 -18.73 0.81
C TRP A 97 0.14 -19.46 1.71
N LEU A 98 0.36 -20.75 1.99
CA LEU A 98 -0.51 -21.55 2.84
C LEU A 98 -0.49 -21.08 4.29
N GLU A 99 0.68 -20.75 4.84
CA GLU A 99 0.78 -20.25 6.21
C GLU A 99 0.10 -18.89 6.38
N ILE A 100 0.28 -17.97 5.44
CA ILE A 100 -0.43 -16.67 5.46
C ILE A 100 -1.95 -16.88 5.35
N GLY A 101 -2.38 -17.76 4.44
CA GLY A 101 -3.80 -18.08 4.28
C GLY A 101 -4.41 -18.70 5.56
N ARG A 102 -3.69 -19.65 6.18
CA ARG A 102 -4.07 -20.26 7.46
C ARG A 102 -4.15 -19.21 8.56
N ASP A 103 -3.13 -18.35 8.68
CA ASP A 103 -3.07 -17.33 9.72
C ASP A 103 -4.22 -16.32 9.62
N ILE A 104 -4.56 -15.87 8.41
CA ILE A 104 -5.70 -14.98 8.17
C ILE A 104 -7.04 -15.69 8.44
N ALA A 105 -7.17 -16.97 8.08
CA ALA A 105 -8.43 -17.71 8.19
C ALA A 105 -8.74 -18.21 9.62
N ASP A 106 -7.71 -18.64 10.36
CA ASP A 106 -7.88 -19.32 11.65
C ASP A 106 -7.68 -18.39 12.86
N SER A 107 -7.09 -17.20 12.67
CA SER A 107 -6.87 -16.28 13.79
C SER A 107 -8.17 -15.69 14.32
N LEU A 108 -8.34 -15.69 15.65
CA LEU A 108 -9.49 -15.06 16.32
C LEU A 108 -9.60 -13.58 15.96
N ILE A 109 -8.47 -12.88 15.96
CA ILE A 109 -8.32 -11.51 15.49
C ILE A 109 -7.44 -11.54 14.25
N ILE A 110 -7.91 -10.97 13.14
CA ILE A 110 -7.18 -10.95 11.87
C ILE A 110 -5.79 -10.31 12.08
N PRO A 111 -4.70 -10.91 11.59
CA PRO A 111 -3.33 -10.47 11.88
C PRO A 111 -2.92 -9.23 11.06
N PHE A 112 -3.77 -8.19 11.03
CA PHE A 112 -3.49 -6.93 10.39
C PHE A 112 -2.81 -5.97 11.36
N ASN A 113 -1.70 -5.37 10.94
CA ASN A 113 -1.04 -4.31 11.69
C ASN A 113 -1.40 -2.94 11.12
N LEU A 114 -2.37 -2.28 11.76
CA LEU A 114 -2.82 -0.96 11.34
C LEU A 114 -1.82 0.14 11.67
N HIS A 115 -0.97 -0.08 12.67
CA HIS A 115 0.06 0.88 13.05
C HIS A 115 1.10 0.99 11.94
N ASP A 116 1.55 -0.14 11.40
CA ASP A 116 2.47 -0.19 10.26
C ASP A 116 1.88 0.53 9.03
N TYR A 117 0.58 0.34 8.77
CA TYR A 117 -0.12 1.05 7.69
C TYR A 117 -0.07 2.57 7.89
N GLY A 118 -0.32 3.05 9.11
CA GLY A 118 -0.21 4.46 9.46
C GLY A 118 1.21 5.03 9.32
N LEU A 119 2.24 4.25 9.68
CA LEU A 119 3.64 4.66 9.52
C LEU A 119 4.04 4.77 8.05
N VAL A 120 3.70 3.76 7.25
CA VAL A 120 3.98 3.74 5.80
C VAL A 120 3.23 4.86 5.08
N LEU A 121 1.98 5.13 5.46
CA LEU A 121 1.20 6.23 4.89
C LEU A 121 1.83 7.61 5.21
N SER A 122 2.48 7.76 6.36
CA SER A 122 3.24 8.97 6.68
C SER A 122 4.44 9.15 5.76
N ASP A 123 5.25 8.11 5.55
CA ASP A 123 6.38 8.14 4.59
C ASP A 123 5.90 8.48 3.18
N PHE A 124 4.76 7.92 2.77
CA PHE A 124 4.16 8.23 1.48
C PHE A 124 3.79 9.72 1.37
N ILE A 125 3.17 10.31 2.40
CA ILE A 125 2.82 11.73 2.39
C ILE A 125 4.08 12.62 2.33
N ASP A 126 5.14 12.27 3.05
CA ASP A 126 6.39 13.03 2.99
C ASP A 126 7.07 12.95 1.62
N ARG A 127 7.01 11.78 0.96
CA ARG A 127 7.47 11.64 -0.43
C ARG A 127 6.60 12.44 -1.41
N MET A 128 5.28 12.46 -1.21
CA MET A 128 4.37 13.28 -2.01
C MET A 128 4.71 14.77 -1.84
N ASP A 129 4.92 15.22 -0.61
CA ASP A 129 5.31 16.59 -0.28
C ASP A 129 6.57 17.01 -1.03
N GLN A 130 7.64 16.22 -0.94
CA GLN A 130 8.91 16.46 -1.66
C GLN A 130 8.71 16.61 -3.17
N GLN A 131 7.87 15.76 -3.79
CA GLN A 131 7.60 15.84 -5.23
C GLN A 131 6.84 17.11 -5.59
N LEU A 132 5.85 17.51 -4.78
CA LEU A 132 5.05 18.71 -5.00
C LEU A 132 5.86 19.99 -4.80
N GLU A 133 6.75 20.01 -3.79
CA GLU A 133 7.71 21.09 -3.58
C GLU A 133 8.63 21.26 -4.79
N TYR A 134 9.20 20.16 -5.29
CA TYR A 134 10.12 20.15 -6.42
C TYR A 134 9.52 20.80 -7.68
N ILE A 135 8.25 20.51 -7.99
CA ILE A 135 7.57 21.07 -9.17
C ILE A 135 6.94 22.46 -8.92
N GLY A 136 7.02 22.99 -7.70
CA GLY A 136 6.62 24.36 -7.36
C GLY A 136 5.14 24.55 -6.97
N ILE A 137 4.45 23.48 -6.58
CA ILE A 137 3.04 23.54 -6.13
C ILE A 137 2.81 24.46 -4.92
N PRO A 138 3.70 24.53 -3.90
CA PRO A 138 3.49 25.43 -2.77
C PRO A 138 3.29 26.90 -3.20
N LYS A 139 4.04 27.35 -4.21
CA LYS A 139 3.90 28.72 -4.76
C LYS A 139 2.58 28.89 -5.51
N ALA A 140 2.13 27.86 -6.23
CA ALA A 140 0.91 27.89 -7.03
C ALA A 140 -0.36 27.93 -6.18
N ILE A 141 -0.40 27.20 -5.06
CA ILE A 141 -1.53 27.21 -4.13
C ILE A 141 -1.45 28.39 -3.15
N GLY A 142 -0.24 28.86 -2.85
CA GLY A 142 0.08 29.78 -1.78
C GLY A 142 0.70 29.02 -0.61
N VAL A 143 1.96 29.36 -0.28
CA VAL A 143 2.81 28.60 0.64
C VAL A 143 2.14 28.34 1.99
N LYS A 144 1.49 29.37 2.56
CA LYS A 144 0.77 29.24 3.84
C LYS A 144 -0.38 28.24 3.75
N THR A 145 -1.16 28.28 2.68
CA THR A 145 -2.29 27.37 2.46
C THR A 145 -1.81 25.95 2.21
N TYR A 146 -0.72 25.79 1.46
CA TYR A 146 -0.11 24.47 1.21
C TYR A 146 0.35 23.81 2.51
N HIS A 147 1.12 24.50 3.34
CA HIS A 147 1.56 23.96 4.63
C HIS A 147 0.37 23.59 5.53
N MET A 148 -0.65 24.45 5.61
CA MET A 148 -1.86 24.15 6.39
C MET A 148 -2.57 22.87 5.93
N ILE A 149 -2.61 22.59 4.61
CA ILE A 149 -3.20 21.35 4.08
C ILE A 149 -2.39 20.13 4.54
N LEU A 150 -1.06 20.19 4.47
CA LEU A 150 -0.20 19.08 4.89
C LEU A 150 -0.18 18.89 6.40
N ASP A 151 -0.19 19.98 7.18
CA ASP A 151 -0.25 19.92 8.63
C ASP A 151 -1.55 19.23 9.08
N ASN A 152 -2.68 19.57 8.47
CA ASN A 152 -3.96 18.90 8.73
C ASN A 152 -3.92 17.39 8.39
N LEU A 153 -3.27 17.02 7.26
CA LEU A 153 -3.09 15.60 6.91
C LEU A 153 -2.21 14.86 7.92
N ARG A 154 -1.09 15.47 8.33
CA ARG A 154 -0.17 14.90 9.32
C ARG A 154 -0.84 14.77 10.69
N GLU A 155 -1.64 15.75 11.09
CA GLU A 155 -2.45 15.69 12.32
C GLU A 155 -3.46 14.54 12.27
N ALA A 156 -4.21 14.42 11.17
CA ALA A 156 -5.15 13.31 10.97
C ALA A 156 -4.43 11.96 11.02
N LEU A 157 -3.27 11.82 10.36
CA LEU A 157 -2.47 10.60 10.43
C LEU A 157 -1.99 10.27 11.84
N SER A 158 -1.56 11.26 12.62
CA SER A 158 -1.16 11.06 14.03
C SER A 158 -2.32 10.48 14.86
N ARG A 159 -3.55 10.98 14.65
CA ARG A 159 -4.74 10.43 15.31
C ARG A 159 -5.05 9.01 14.84
N PHE A 160 -4.95 8.74 13.55
CA PHE A 160 -5.08 7.38 13.01
C PHE A 160 -4.06 6.43 13.64
N GLN A 161 -2.77 6.81 13.68
CA GLN A 161 -1.70 6.00 14.28
C GLN A 161 -1.95 5.74 15.78
N ALA A 162 -2.47 6.73 16.52
CA ALA A 162 -2.80 6.57 17.93
C ALA A 162 -3.91 5.52 18.15
N ILE A 163 -4.99 5.57 17.38
CA ILE A 163 -6.09 4.60 17.47
C ILE A 163 -5.64 3.22 16.97
N ALA A 164 -4.87 3.18 15.89
CA ALA A 164 -4.29 1.95 15.37
C ALA A 164 -3.41 1.24 16.42
N ASN A 165 -2.62 2.01 17.19
CA ASN A 165 -1.81 1.45 18.28
C ASN A 165 -2.68 0.85 19.39
N ILE A 166 -3.79 1.50 19.77
CA ILE A 166 -4.73 0.96 20.77
C ILE A 166 -5.31 -0.39 20.30
N ILE A 167 -5.75 -0.48 19.05
CA ILE A 167 -6.28 -1.72 18.48
C ILE A 167 -5.19 -2.81 18.44
N GLN A 168 -3.95 -2.43 18.09
CA GLN A 168 -2.83 -3.35 18.06
C GLN A 168 -2.48 -3.91 19.45
N GLU A 169 -2.53 -3.07 20.49
CA GLU A 169 -2.34 -3.48 21.88
C GLU A 169 -3.41 -4.48 22.33
N ILE A 170 -4.68 -4.22 22.00
CA ILE A 170 -5.79 -5.14 22.30
C ILE A 170 -5.60 -6.47 21.56
N ALA A 171 -5.32 -6.43 20.26
CA ALA A 171 -5.08 -7.63 19.46
C ALA A 171 -3.91 -8.46 20.02
N GLN A 172 -2.82 -7.81 20.44
CA GLN A 172 -1.68 -8.47 21.07
C GLN A 172 -2.05 -9.08 22.43
N SER A 173 -2.79 -8.35 23.27
CA SER A 173 -3.26 -8.82 24.58
C SER A 173 -4.13 -10.07 24.45
N VAL A 174 -5.02 -10.10 23.46
CA VAL A 174 -5.86 -11.26 23.13
C VAL A 174 -5.02 -12.44 22.63
N ASN A 175 -4.13 -12.20 21.66
CA ASN A 175 -3.30 -13.26 21.07
C ASN A 175 -2.31 -13.89 22.07
N THR A 176 -1.91 -13.15 23.09
CA THR A 176 -1.03 -13.64 24.16
C THR A 176 -1.78 -14.21 25.36
N GLY A 177 -3.11 -14.20 25.33
CA GLY A 177 -3.97 -14.72 26.39
C GLY A 177 -4.05 -13.85 27.66
N HIS A 178 -3.56 -12.60 27.61
CA HIS A 178 -3.68 -11.65 28.72
C HIS A 178 -5.09 -11.08 28.85
N GLU A 179 -5.82 -11.00 27.73
CA GLU A 179 -7.19 -10.51 27.68
C GLU A 179 -8.10 -11.53 26.99
N SER A 180 -9.26 -11.79 27.58
CA SER A 180 -10.32 -12.59 26.99
C SER A 180 -11.40 -11.68 26.44
N ILE A 181 -11.79 -11.88 25.18
CA ILE A 181 -12.86 -11.12 24.53
C ILE A 181 -14.03 -12.02 24.16
N SER A 182 -15.22 -11.45 24.07
CA SER A 182 -16.39 -12.14 23.52
C SER A 182 -16.30 -12.30 22.00
N ILE A 183 -17.09 -13.20 21.43
CA ILE A 183 -17.20 -13.38 19.97
C ILE A 183 -17.64 -12.06 19.31
N LYS A 184 -18.60 -11.34 19.92
CA LYS A 184 -19.07 -10.03 19.43
C LYS A 184 -17.92 -9.01 19.37
N GLN A 185 -17.08 -8.94 20.40
CA GLN A 185 -15.92 -8.04 20.43
C GLN A 185 -14.89 -8.41 19.34
N ALA A 186 -14.65 -9.71 19.14
CA ALA A 186 -13.76 -10.18 18.08
C ALA A 186 -14.29 -9.80 16.68
N GLU A 187 -15.58 -10.01 16.43
CA GLU A 187 -16.25 -9.60 15.19
C GLU A 187 -16.18 -8.08 14.97
N MET A 188 -16.36 -7.28 16.03
CA MET A 188 -16.25 -5.82 15.95
C MET A 188 -14.83 -5.40 15.55
N LEU A 189 -13.79 -5.93 16.18
CA LEU A 189 -12.40 -5.64 15.82
C LEU A 189 -12.08 -6.05 14.37
N ASN A 190 -12.43 -7.28 14.00
CA ASN A 190 -12.16 -7.81 12.68
C ASN A 190 -12.87 -7.02 11.58
N ASN A 191 -14.14 -6.68 11.77
CA ASN A 191 -14.89 -5.86 10.80
C ASN A 191 -14.23 -4.48 10.64
N ARG A 192 -13.88 -3.81 11.73
CA ARG A 192 -13.23 -2.48 11.68
C ARG A 192 -11.92 -2.53 10.90
N MET A 193 -11.04 -3.48 11.23
CA MET A 193 -9.74 -3.63 10.56
C MET A 193 -9.88 -3.99 9.08
N GLN A 194 -10.83 -4.86 8.72
CA GLN A 194 -11.05 -5.26 7.32
C GLN A 194 -11.56 -4.13 6.44
N TYR A 195 -12.29 -3.16 7.00
CA TYR A 195 -12.95 -2.11 6.21
C TYR A 195 -12.15 -0.81 6.06
N ILE A 196 -11.00 -0.65 6.72
CA ILE A 196 -10.23 0.60 6.61
C ILE A 196 -9.83 0.93 5.17
N GLU A 197 -9.48 -0.09 4.37
CA GLU A 197 -9.03 0.12 2.99
C GLU A 197 -10.17 0.68 2.11
N ARG A 198 -11.43 0.34 2.46
CA ARG A 198 -12.61 0.87 1.77
C ARG A 198 -12.82 2.36 1.99
N ALA A 199 -12.32 2.93 3.09
CA ALA A 199 -12.36 4.36 3.33
C ALA A 199 -11.59 5.16 2.26
N PHE A 200 -10.64 4.51 1.59
CA PHE A 200 -9.87 5.11 0.50
C PHE A 200 -10.48 4.91 -0.88
N ILE A 201 -11.68 4.32 -0.98
CA ILE A 201 -12.40 4.12 -2.26
C ILE A 201 -13.40 5.25 -2.49
N ILE A 202 -13.21 5.99 -3.59
CA ILE A 202 -14.15 7.03 -4.05
C ILE A 202 -14.95 6.52 -5.23
N GLU A 203 -16.28 6.52 -5.10
CA GLU A 203 -17.20 6.04 -6.15
C GLU A 203 -17.11 6.83 -7.45
N GLN A 204 -16.86 8.14 -7.38
CA GLN A 204 -16.70 8.98 -8.57
C GLN A 204 -15.30 8.89 -9.19
N GLY A 205 -14.42 8.04 -8.65
CA GLY A 205 -13.02 7.95 -9.01
C GLY A 205 -12.15 9.10 -8.50
N ILE A 206 -10.86 9.06 -8.85
CA ILE A 206 -9.87 10.06 -8.43
C ILE A 206 -10.19 11.43 -9.03
N TYR A 207 -10.56 11.49 -10.32
CA TYR A 207 -11.05 12.67 -11.03
C TYR A 207 -11.83 12.27 -12.30
N PRO A 208 -12.64 13.17 -12.92
CA PRO A 208 -13.62 12.80 -13.96
C PRO A 208 -13.07 12.00 -15.15
N GLU A 209 -11.88 12.33 -15.63
CA GLU A 209 -11.24 11.65 -16.76
C GLU A 209 -10.64 10.28 -16.41
N ARG A 210 -10.59 9.95 -15.12
CA ARG A 210 -10.02 8.71 -14.55
C ARG A 210 -10.96 8.12 -13.50
N ALA A 211 -12.25 8.08 -13.82
CA ALA A 211 -13.32 7.62 -12.92
C ALA A 211 -13.19 6.13 -12.54
N GLU A 212 -12.53 5.33 -13.37
CA GLU A 212 -12.25 3.92 -13.17
C GLU A 212 -11.21 3.63 -12.09
N PHE A 213 -10.40 4.62 -11.73
CA PHE A 213 -9.43 4.56 -10.64
C PHE A 213 -10.05 5.17 -9.40
N ARG A 214 -10.36 4.33 -8.41
CA ARG A 214 -11.17 4.74 -7.25
C ARG A 214 -10.38 4.92 -5.97
N HIS A 215 -9.24 4.25 -5.87
CA HIS A 215 -8.44 4.22 -4.67
C HIS A 215 -7.58 5.48 -4.52
N LEU A 216 -7.63 6.12 -3.35
CA LEU A 216 -6.95 7.40 -3.09
C LEU A 216 -5.45 7.28 -2.90
N ILE A 217 -4.99 6.19 -2.26
CA ILE A 217 -3.56 5.95 -2.02
C ILE A 217 -2.93 5.22 -3.21
N PHE A 218 -3.39 4.01 -3.53
CA PHE A 218 -2.82 3.19 -4.60
C PHE A 218 -3.49 3.44 -5.95
N THR A 219 -2.74 3.91 -6.93
CA THR A 219 -3.24 4.09 -8.30
C THR A 219 -2.27 3.54 -9.34
N SER A 220 -2.79 3.16 -10.50
CA SER A 220 -1.93 2.81 -11.65
C SER A 220 -1.52 4.08 -12.40
N ASN A 221 -0.31 4.09 -12.96
CA ASN A 221 0.15 5.16 -13.84
C ASN A 221 -0.18 4.87 -15.31
N SER A 222 -1.42 5.13 -15.76
CA SER A 222 -1.79 4.88 -17.16
C SER A 222 -1.23 5.90 -18.17
N ILE A 223 -0.46 6.91 -17.74
CA ILE A 223 0.00 7.99 -18.65
C ILE A 223 1.37 7.70 -19.24
N HIS A 224 2.21 6.93 -18.54
CA HIS A 224 3.60 6.70 -18.96
C HIS A 224 4.09 5.24 -18.84
N ASN A 225 3.44 4.38 -18.06
CA ASN A 225 3.81 2.97 -17.92
C ASN A 225 2.70 2.18 -17.22
N ASP A 226 2.05 1.24 -17.92
CA ASP A 226 0.97 0.40 -17.38
C ASP A 226 1.39 -0.43 -16.15
N TYR A 227 2.69 -0.57 -15.89
CA TYR A 227 3.29 -1.27 -14.74
C TYR A 227 3.85 -0.35 -13.64
N GLY A 228 3.74 0.97 -13.79
CA GLY A 228 4.23 1.94 -12.82
C GLY A 228 3.21 2.22 -11.71
N ASN A 229 3.63 2.06 -10.45
CA ASN A 229 2.79 2.39 -9.30
C ASN A 229 2.86 3.89 -9.03
N LEU A 230 1.69 4.54 -8.96
CA LEU A 230 1.59 5.93 -8.56
C LEU A 230 0.83 6.00 -7.23
N LEU A 231 1.50 6.51 -6.21
CA LEU A 231 0.84 6.88 -4.96
C LEU A 231 0.04 8.17 -5.15
N PHE A 232 -1.07 8.31 -4.47
CA PHE A 232 -1.89 9.52 -4.48
C PHE A 232 -2.20 10.04 -5.89
N GLY A 233 -2.64 9.16 -6.79
CA GLY A 233 -2.92 9.53 -8.18
C GLY A 233 -3.92 10.68 -8.32
N GLY A 234 -4.83 10.86 -7.37
CA GLY A 234 -5.73 12.02 -7.33
C GLY A 234 -5.05 13.38 -7.04
N ILE A 235 -3.78 13.38 -6.64
CA ILE A 235 -2.98 14.56 -6.29
C ILE A 235 -1.79 14.68 -7.23
N LEU A 236 -0.93 13.66 -7.30
CA LEU A 236 0.33 13.70 -8.05
C LEU A 236 0.11 13.81 -9.55
N ASP A 237 -0.88 13.11 -10.11
CA ASP A 237 -1.16 13.16 -11.53
C ASP A 237 -1.70 14.56 -11.94
N PRO A 238 -2.74 15.13 -11.29
CA PRO A 238 -3.10 16.53 -11.49
C PRO A 238 -1.94 17.52 -11.29
N ALA A 239 -1.05 17.31 -10.32
CA ALA A 239 0.09 18.19 -10.10
C ALA A 239 1.08 18.17 -11.28
N MET A 240 1.38 16.98 -11.83
CA MET A 240 2.19 16.85 -13.04
C MET A 240 1.51 17.48 -14.26
N GLN A 241 0.20 17.26 -14.43
CA GLN A 241 -0.56 17.87 -15.53
C GLN A 241 -0.61 19.41 -15.43
N TRP A 242 -0.69 19.94 -14.20
CA TRP A 242 -0.58 21.37 -13.94
C TRP A 242 0.79 21.90 -14.38
N HIS A 243 1.88 21.22 -14.00
CA HIS A 243 3.24 21.62 -14.38
C HIS A 243 3.41 21.64 -15.91
N ASN A 244 2.97 20.58 -16.60
CA ASN A 244 3.01 20.50 -18.06
C ASN A 244 2.17 21.60 -18.74
N ALA A 245 0.99 21.90 -18.20
CA ALA A 245 0.13 22.98 -18.72
C ALA A 245 0.77 24.37 -18.51
N LEU A 246 1.49 24.58 -17.41
CA LEU A 246 2.21 25.81 -17.13
C LEU A 246 3.38 26.01 -18.11
N VAL A 247 4.18 24.97 -18.35
CA VAL A 247 5.32 24.99 -19.30
C VAL A 247 4.84 25.29 -20.73
N THR A 248 3.67 24.78 -21.10
CA THR A 248 3.06 25.01 -22.43
C THR A 248 2.28 26.32 -22.54
N GLY A 249 2.20 27.11 -21.46
CA GLY A 249 1.49 28.40 -21.43
C GLY A 249 -0.04 28.30 -21.43
N ASN A 250 -0.61 27.11 -21.24
CA ASN A 250 -2.06 26.91 -21.20
C ASN A 250 -2.62 27.11 -19.79
N LEU A 251 -2.87 28.38 -19.43
CA LEU A 251 -3.33 28.77 -18.10
C LEU A 251 -4.70 28.18 -17.72
N ASN A 252 -5.61 28.02 -18.69
CA ASN A 252 -6.93 27.43 -18.42
C ASN A 252 -6.79 25.97 -18.00
N LYS A 253 -5.94 25.20 -18.69
CA LYS A 253 -5.64 23.81 -18.36
C LYS A 253 -4.89 23.73 -17.02
N ALA A 254 -3.95 24.64 -16.76
CA ALA A 254 -3.27 24.70 -15.47
C ALA A 254 -4.25 24.93 -14.31
N ASN A 255 -5.16 25.90 -14.43
CA ASN A 255 -6.17 26.19 -13.40
C ASN A 255 -7.10 24.99 -13.15
N TYR A 256 -7.48 24.26 -14.20
CA TYR A 256 -8.25 23.02 -14.06
C TYR A 256 -7.52 21.98 -13.21
N TRP A 257 -6.27 21.66 -13.55
CA TRP A 257 -5.50 20.64 -12.83
C TRP A 257 -5.17 21.06 -11.40
N LEU A 258 -4.91 22.34 -11.16
CA LEU A 258 -4.72 22.86 -9.81
C LEU A 258 -5.99 22.69 -8.96
N LYS A 259 -7.18 22.87 -9.55
CA LYS A 259 -8.46 22.60 -8.88
C LYS A 259 -8.62 21.11 -8.57
N MET A 260 -8.30 20.23 -9.53
CA MET A 260 -8.42 18.78 -9.33
C MET A 260 -7.49 18.26 -8.23
N MET A 261 -6.25 18.76 -8.19
CA MET A 261 -5.30 18.45 -7.12
C MET A 261 -5.81 18.88 -5.74
N LYS A 262 -6.38 20.09 -5.61
CA LYS A 262 -6.98 20.56 -4.35
C LYS A 262 -8.12 19.66 -3.88
N ILE A 263 -8.97 19.22 -4.80
CA ILE A 263 -10.02 18.23 -4.51
C ILE A 263 -9.40 16.90 -4.05
N GLY A 264 -8.31 16.47 -4.70
CA GLY A 264 -7.54 15.28 -4.31
C GLY A 264 -7.07 15.33 -2.86
N PHE A 265 -6.51 16.46 -2.42
CA PHE A 265 -6.12 16.67 -1.01
C PHE A 265 -7.32 16.54 -0.06
N THR A 266 -8.45 17.18 -0.39
CA THR A 266 -9.66 17.08 0.44
C THR A 266 -10.19 15.66 0.52
N LYS A 267 -10.20 14.92 -0.60
CA LYS A 267 -10.62 13.52 -0.63
C LYS A 267 -9.70 12.63 0.21
N LEU A 268 -8.38 12.82 0.11
CA LEU A 268 -7.41 12.07 0.92
C LEU A 268 -7.60 12.33 2.41
N HIS A 269 -7.76 13.60 2.81
CA HIS A 269 -8.03 13.96 4.20
C HIS A 269 -9.32 13.30 4.68
N TYR A 270 -10.40 13.40 3.91
CA TYR A 270 -11.68 12.74 4.22
C TYR A 270 -11.55 11.21 4.36
N GLY A 271 -10.73 10.57 3.52
CA GLY A 271 -10.43 9.14 3.63
C GLY A 271 -9.75 8.79 4.94
N ILE A 272 -8.74 9.56 5.37
CA ILE A 272 -8.05 9.35 6.65
C ILE A 272 -9.01 9.56 7.84
N GLU A 273 -9.84 10.61 7.81
CA GLU A 273 -10.86 10.82 8.85
C GLU A 273 -11.89 9.69 8.88
N SER A 274 -12.26 9.15 7.72
CA SER A 274 -13.17 8.01 7.64
C SER A 274 -12.55 6.74 8.24
N VAL A 275 -11.23 6.52 8.07
CA VAL A 275 -10.52 5.44 8.77
C VAL A 275 -10.59 5.63 10.28
N ILE A 276 -10.34 6.85 10.78
CA ILE A 276 -10.43 7.16 12.22
C ILE A 276 -11.82 6.78 12.75
N LEU A 277 -12.89 7.20 12.07
CA LEU A 277 -14.27 6.88 12.44
C LEU A 277 -14.58 5.38 12.39
N ILE A 278 -14.06 4.65 11.39
CA ILE A 278 -14.23 3.19 11.32
C ILE A 278 -13.58 2.51 12.53
N LEU A 279 -12.43 3.03 12.97
CA LEU A 279 -11.67 2.48 14.09
C LEU A 279 -12.16 2.95 15.47
N GLU A 280 -13.15 3.84 15.55
CA GLU A 280 -13.75 4.23 16.82
C GLU A 280 -14.33 3.02 17.55
N MET A 281 -14.03 2.93 18.84
CA MET A 281 -14.30 1.77 19.69
C MET A 281 -15.67 1.84 20.39
N ASP A 282 -16.58 2.66 19.86
CA ASP A 282 -17.94 2.77 20.37
C ASP A 282 -18.63 1.40 20.43
N GLY A 283 -19.28 1.10 21.56
CA GLY A 283 -19.95 -0.17 21.82
C GLY A 283 -19.04 -1.39 21.99
N TYR A 284 -17.71 -1.23 21.94
CA TYR A 284 -16.77 -2.34 22.15
C TYR A 284 -16.68 -2.77 23.63
N PHE A 285 -16.80 -1.79 24.53
CA PHE A 285 -16.73 -2.00 25.98
C PHE A 285 -18.10 -2.15 26.65
N ASP A 286 -19.18 -2.17 25.85
CA ASP A 286 -20.57 -2.36 26.29
C ASP A 286 -20.97 -3.85 26.30
#